data_AF-A0A920UTY0-F1
#
_entry.id   AF-A0A920UTY0-F1
#
_cell.length_a   1.000
_cell.length_b   1.000
_cell.length_c   1.000
_cell.angle_alpha   90.00
_cell.angle_beta   90.00
_cell.angle_gamma   90.00
#
_symmetry.space_group_name_H-M   'P 1'
#
loop_
_entity.id
_entity.type
_entity.pdbx_description
1 polymer ?
#
loop_
_entity_poly.entity_id
_entity_poly.type
_entity_poly.pdbx_seq_one_letter_code
_entity_poly.pdbx_strand_id
1 'polypeptide(L)'
;MDAFNGLNRWHEWEQLFPLCSLFVLARSGENVNCDVATEIDLLNRKVDSAESLLRREAGSVFVAEEFNYELSSTIVRSKLSQGEDLSQELNEKVYSYIKKHNLYH
;
A
#
# COMPACT_ATOMS: atom_id res chain seq x y z
N MET A 1 2.17 -5.26 -1.29
CA MET A 1 3.51 -5.56 -1.87
C MET A 1 3.74 -4.93 -3.23
N ASP A 2 2.77 -4.96 -4.14
CA ASP A 2 2.92 -4.55 -5.56
C ASP A 2 3.65 -3.20 -5.77
N ALA A 3 3.21 -2.13 -5.11
CA ALA A 3 3.86 -0.81 -5.22
C ALA A 3 5.34 -0.82 -4.75
N PHE A 4 5.64 -1.55 -3.68
CA PHE A 4 7.00 -1.64 -3.12
C PHE A 4 7.94 -2.42 -4.05
N ASN A 5 7.44 -3.45 -4.72
CA ASN A 5 8.16 -4.18 -5.78
C ASN A 5 8.39 -3.34 -7.05
N GLY A 6 7.84 -2.12 -7.11
CA GLY A 6 8.14 -1.14 -8.15
C GLY A 6 9.02 0.02 -7.68
N LEU A 7 9.45 0.05 -6.41
CA LEU A 7 10.11 1.19 -5.79
C LEU A 7 11.37 1.63 -6.55
N ASN A 8 12.19 0.68 -6.99
CA ASN A 8 13.41 0.94 -7.75
C ASN A 8 13.19 1.57 -9.14
N ARG A 9 11.93 1.66 -9.59
CA ARG A 9 11.53 2.34 -10.83
C ARG A 9 10.92 3.71 -10.59
N TRP A 10 10.72 4.12 -9.34
CA TRP A 10 10.21 5.45 -9.04
C TRP A 10 11.28 6.49 -9.35
N HIS A 11 10.82 7.71 -9.65
CA HIS A 11 11.72 8.83 -9.89
C HIS A 11 12.51 9.13 -8.61
N GLU A 12 13.85 9.09 -8.72
CA GLU A 12 14.77 9.39 -7.61
C GLU A 12 14.47 8.62 -6.31
N TRP A 13 14.09 7.34 -6.45
CA TRP A 13 13.65 6.51 -5.32
C TRP A 13 14.64 6.43 -4.16
N GLU A 14 15.95 6.53 -4.44
CA GLU A 14 17.01 6.52 -3.43
C GLU A 14 16.88 7.68 -2.43
N GLN A 15 16.36 8.83 -2.87
CA GLN A 15 16.16 10.01 -2.03
C GLN A 15 15.06 9.84 -0.99
N LEU A 16 14.19 8.83 -1.14
CA LEU A 16 13.17 8.55 -0.14
C LEU A 16 13.77 8.09 1.18
N PHE A 17 14.87 7.32 1.14
CA PHE A 17 15.46 6.75 2.35
C PHE A 17 16.11 7.77 3.30
N PRO A 18 16.73 8.86 2.82
CA PRO A 18 17.11 9.97 3.70
C PRO A 18 15.92 10.76 4.27
N LEU A 19 14.75 10.72 3.63
CA LEU A 19 13.60 11.57 3.97
C LEU A 19 12.56 10.88 4.85
N CYS A 20 12.42 9.56 4.73
CA CYS A 20 11.43 8.81 5.48
C CYS A 20 11.82 7.34 5.68
N SER A 21 11.06 6.69 6.56
CA SER A 21 11.03 5.23 6.71
C SER A 21 9.77 4.69 6.03
N LEU A 22 9.85 3.48 5.47
CA LEU A 22 8.76 2.87 4.71
C LEU A 22 8.06 1.79 5.55
N PHE A 23 6.76 1.97 5.79
CA PHE A 23 5.87 0.94 6.33
C PHE A 23 5.16 0.27 5.16
N VAL A 24 5.50 -0.99 4.89
CA VAL A 24 4.99 -1.74 3.74
C VAL A 24 3.95 -2.75 4.21
N LEU A 25 2.74 -2.66 3.65
CA LEU A 25 1.68 -3.65 3.86
C LEU A 25 1.82 -4.78 2.83
N ALA A 26 2.00 -6.00 3.32
CA ALA A 26 2.07 -7.22 2.51
C ALA A 26 0.82 -8.08 2.72
N ARG A 27 0.26 -8.60 1.62
CA ARG A 27 -0.75 -9.66 1.68
C ARG A 27 -0.09 -10.98 2.02
N SER A 28 -0.85 -11.92 2.59
CA SER A 28 -0.34 -13.25 2.89
C SER A 28 0.20 -13.93 1.61
N GLY A 29 1.44 -14.43 1.67
CA GLY A 29 2.12 -15.10 0.54
C GLY A 29 2.81 -14.16 -0.46
N GLU A 30 2.65 -12.85 -0.37
CA GLU A 30 3.41 -11.91 -1.21
C GLU A 30 4.81 -11.65 -0.63
N ASN A 31 5.83 -11.75 -1.48
CA ASN A 31 7.22 -11.49 -1.10
C ASN A 31 7.80 -10.29 -1.87
N VAL A 32 8.84 -9.68 -1.31
CA VAL A 32 9.63 -8.67 -2.02
C VAL A 32 10.44 -9.37 -3.12
N ASN A 33 10.41 -8.83 -4.34
CA ASN A 33 11.22 -9.34 -5.45
C ASN A 33 12.71 -9.26 -5.10
N CYS A 34 13.47 -10.32 -5.39
CA CYS A 34 14.89 -10.39 -5.04
C CYS A 34 15.71 -9.23 -5.64
N ASP A 35 15.51 -8.91 -6.92
CA ASP A 35 16.23 -7.82 -7.59
C ASP A 35 15.96 -6.47 -6.90
N VAL A 36 14.69 -6.20 -6.58
CA VAL A 36 14.29 -4.98 -5.85
C VAL A 36 14.89 -4.97 -4.46
N ALA A 37 14.84 -6.08 -3.73
CA ALA A 37 15.40 -6.20 -2.39
C ALA A 37 16.91 -5.94 -2.38
N THR A 38 17.63 -6.38 -3.42
CA THR A 38 19.06 -6.12 -3.59
C THR A 38 19.31 -4.66 -3.93
N GLU A 39 18.61 -4.09 -4.91
CA GLU A 39 18.82 -2.71 -5.35
C GLU A 39 18.58 -1.69 -4.22
N ILE A 40 17.52 -1.88 -3.42
CA ILE A 40 17.19 -0.96 -2.32
C ILE A 40 18.00 -1.20 -1.05
N ASP A 41 18.92 -2.17 -1.06
CA ASP A 41 19.67 -2.63 0.11
C ASP A 41 18.75 -3.02 1.28
N LEU A 42 17.71 -3.80 0.97
CA LEU A 42 16.65 -4.13 1.94
C LEU A 42 17.23 -4.86 3.16
N LEU A 43 18.26 -5.68 2.99
CA LEU A 43 18.88 -6.43 4.08
C LEU A 43 19.37 -5.52 5.21
N ASN A 44 19.98 -4.38 4.88
CA ASN A 44 20.49 -3.43 5.88
C ASN A 44 19.43 -2.45 6.39
N ARG A 45 18.35 -2.26 5.62
CA ARG A 45 17.26 -1.32 5.96
C ARG A 45 16.12 -1.96 6.72
N LYS A 46 15.91 -3.26 6.55
CA LYS A 46 14.80 -3.99 7.14
C LYS A 46 14.89 -3.94 8.67
N VAL A 47 13.76 -3.66 9.30
CA VAL A 47 13.57 -3.78 10.74
C VAL A 47 12.45 -4.79 11.01
N ASP A 48 12.46 -5.38 12.20
CA ASP A 48 11.56 -6.49 12.54
C ASP A 48 10.26 -6.03 13.22
N SER A 49 10.11 -4.73 13.50
CA SER A 49 8.90 -4.21 14.15
C SER A 49 8.60 -2.75 13.80
N ALA A 50 7.33 -2.36 13.97
CA ALA A 50 6.89 -0.98 13.80
C ALA A 50 7.55 -0.03 14.80
N GLU A 51 7.81 -0.47 16.02
CA GLU A 51 8.52 0.32 17.03
C GLU A 51 9.96 0.60 16.58
N SER A 52 10.63 -0.40 16.01
CA SER A 52 11.98 -0.25 15.47
C SER A 52 12.02 0.73 14.29
N LEU A 53 10.97 0.75 13.47
CA LEU A 53 10.79 1.72 12.38
C LEU A 53 10.71 3.16 12.90
N LEU A 54 9.98 3.36 14.01
CA LEU A 54 9.76 4.67 14.62
C LEU A 54 10.95 5.20 15.45
N ARG A 55 11.93 4.35 15.77
CA ARG A 55 13.15 4.76 16.51
C ARG A 55 14.17 5.50 15.65
N ARG A 56 14.11 5.34 14.33
CA ARG A 56 15.00 6.01 13.37
C ARG A 56 14.21 7.09 12.66
N GLU A 57 14.84 8.25 12.44
CA GLU A 57 14.19 9.36 11.74
C GLU A 57 13.84 9.01 10.29
N ALA A 58 14.69 8.23 9.59
CA ALA A 58 14.48 7.81 8.22
C ALA A 58 15.29 6.54 7.86
N GLY A 59 15.00 5.97 6.68
CA GLY A 59 15.85 5.01 5.99
C GLY A 59 15.61 3.54 6.33
N SER A 60 14.66 3.26 7.23
CA SER A 60 14.28 1.90 7.59
C SER A 60 13.04 1.43 6.84
N VAL A 61 12.93 0.11 6.68
CA VAL A 61 11.79 -0.55 6.02
C VAL A 61 11.22 -1.58 6.98
N PHE A 62 9.93 -1.47 7.28
CA PHE A 62 9.19 -2.52 7.99
C PHE A 62 8.16 -3.11 7.05
N VAL A 63 8.12 -4.44 6.94
CA VAL A 63 7.12 -5.17 6.16
C VAL A 63 6.15 -5.80 7.14
N ALA A 64 4.94 -5.24 7.22
CA ALA A 64 3.85 -5.81 8.01
C ALA A 64 3.15 -6.88 7.17
N GLU A 65 3.26 -8.12 7.64
CA GLU A 65 2.60 -9.28 7.05
C GLU A 65 1.11 -9.34 7.48
N GLU A 66 0.31 -10.14 6.77
CA GLU A 66 -1.10 -10.44 7.11
C GLU A 66 -2.15 -9.35 6.82
N PHE A 67 -1.89 -8.41 5.91
CA PHE A 67 -2.91 -7.45 5.49
C PHE A 67 -3.86 -8.03 4.43
N ASN A 68 -4.81 -8.87 4.86
CA ASN A 68 -5.81 -9.47 3.99
C ASN A 68 -7.09 -8.63 3.95
N TYR A 69 -7.14 -7.66 3.02
CA TYR A 69 -8.36 -6.92 2.69
C TYR A 69 -8.79 -7.26 1.26
N GLU A 70 -9.96 -7.88 1.12
CA GLU A 70 -10.48 -8.39 -0.16
C GLU A 70 -11.09 -7.29 -1.05
N LEU A 71 -11.42 -6.14 -0.48
CA LEU A 71 -11.99 -5.03 -1.24
C LEU A 71 -10.89 -4.19 -1.90
N SER A 72 -11.06 -3.91 -3.19
CA SER A 72 -10.15 -3.04 -3.97
C SER A 72 -10.95 -1.99 -4.72
N SER A 73 -10.31 -0.88 -5.12
CA SER A 73 -10.98 0.16 -5.91
C SER A 73 -11.51 -0.36 -7.25
N THR A 74 -10.85 -1.36 -7.86
CA THR A 74 -11.35 -2.00 -9.10
C THR A 74 -12.65 -2.76 -8.85
N ILE A 75 -12.73 -3.53 -7.76
CA ILE A 75 -13.96 -4.24 -7.37
C ILE A 75 -15.07 -3.24 -7.04
N VAL A 76 -14.77 -2.21 -6.24
CA VAL A 76 -15.73 -1.16 -5.87
C VAL A 76 -16.33 -0.49 -7.11
N ARG A 77 -15.50 -0.05 -8.07
CA ARG A 77 -15.99 0.59 -9.30
C ARG A 77 -16.81 -0.38 -10.16
N SER A 78 -16.40 -1.65 -10.27
CA SER A 78 -17.15 -2.66 -11.00
C SER A 78 -18.55 -2.85 -10.42
N LYS A 79 -18.65 -3.05 -9.10
CA LYS A 79 -19.93 -3.21 -8.40
C LYS A 79 -20.84 -1.99 -8.55
N LEU A 80 -20.29 -0.79 -8.39
CA LEU A 80 -21.03 0.47 -8.58
C LEU A 80 -21.56 0.63 -10.01
N SER A 81 -20.77 0.26 -11.02
CA SER A 81 -21.20 0.31 -12.43
C SER A 81 -22.31 -0.69 -12.75
N GLN A 82 -22.41 -1.78 -11.98
CA GLN A 82 -23.49 -2.76 -12.06
C GLN A 82 -24.73 -2.36 -11.25
N GLY A 83 -24.69 -1.21 -10.57
CA GLY A 83 -25.79 -0.69 -9.77
C GLY A 83 -25.91 -1.30 -8.37
N GLU A 84 -24.88 -2.02 -7.89
CA GLU A 84 -24.87 -2.56 -6.52
C GLU A 84 -24.85 -1.43 -5.47
N ASP A 85 -25.56 -1.62 -4.36
CA ASP A 85 -25.49 -0.74 -3.20
C ASP A 85 -24.29 -1.11 -2.33
N LEU A 86 -23.34 -0.17 -2.17
CA LEU A 86 -22.14 -0.34 -1.35
C LEU A 86 -22.16 0.48 -0.05
N SER A 87 -23.35 0.85 0.43
CA SER A 87 -23.51 1.67 1.63
C SER A 87 -22.95 1.02 2.92
N GLN A 88 -22.80 -0.31 2.94
CA GLN A 88 -22.27 -1.06 4.08
C GLN A 88 -20.77 -1.34 3.98
N GLU A 89 -20.20 -1.37 2.78
CA GLU A 89 -18.76 -1.58 2.55
C GLU A 89 -17.96 -0.28 2.53
N LEU A 90 -18.59 0.84 2.20
CA LEU A 90 -17.93 2.13 2.08
C LEU A 90 -18.28 3.07 3.23
N ASN A 91 -17.38 4.01 3.50
CA ASN A 91 -17.71 5.12 4.38
C ASN A 91 -18.91 5.91 3.83
N GLU A 92 -19.91 6.17 4.67
CA GLU A 92 -21.16 6.85 4.33
C GLU A 92 -20.94 8.15 3.54
N LYS A 93 -19.97 8.97 3.95
CA LYS A 93 -19.68 10.26 3.29
C LYS A 93 -19.12 10.05 1.88
N VAL A 94 -18.29 9.02 1.68
CA VAL A 94 -17.72 8.67 0.38
C VAL A 94 -18.81 8.10 -0.53
N TYR A 95 -19.65 7.19 -0.02
CA TYR A 95 -20.75 6.61 -0.78
C TYR A 95 -21.76 7.69 -1.22
N SER A 96 -22.16 8.57 -0.29
CA SER A 96 -23.04 9.70 -0.58
C SER A 96 -22.46 10.64 -1.65
N TYR A 97 -21.16 10.89 -1.61
CA TYR A 97 -20.47 11.68 -2.63
C TYR A 97 -20.51 11.03 -4.01
N ILE A 98 -20.21 9.73 -4.09
CA ILE A 98 -20.28 8.95 -5.33
C ILE A 98 -21.69 9.04 -5.95
N LYS A 99 -22.74 8.81 -5.15
CA LYS A 99 -24.14 8.88 -5.61
C LYS A 99 -24.53 10.28 -6.05
N LYS A 100 -24.19 11.31 -5.26
CA LYS A 100 -24.51 12.72 -5.59
C LYS A 100 -23.88 13.17 -6.90
N HIS A 101 -22.67 12.71 -7.21
CA HIS A 101 -21.91 13.11 -8.39
C HIS A 101 -22.00 12.11 -9.56
N ASN A 102 -22.82 11.06 -9.43
CA ASN A 102 -22.99 10.01 -10.45
C ASN A 102 -21.65 9.42 -10.93
N LEU A 103 -20.73 9.15 -10.00
CA LEU A 103 -19.43 8.58 -10.34
C LEU A 103 -19.54 7.07 -10.58
N TYR A 104 -18.80 6.57 -11.57
CA TYR A 104 -18.67 5.14 -11.89
C TYR A 104 -19.95 4.45 -12.39
N HIS A 105 -20.86 5.22 -12.99
CA HIS A 105 -22.05 4.74 -13.70
C HIS A 105 -21.90 4.88 -15.21
#